data_AF-A0A449BB43-F1
#
_entry.id   AF-A0A449BB43-F1
#
_cell.length_a   1.000
_cell.length_b   1.000
_cell.length_c   1.000
_cell.angle_alpha   90.00
_cell.angle_beta   90.00
_cell.angle_gamma   90.00
#
_symmetry.space_group_name_H-M   'P 1'
#
loop_
_entity.id
_entity.type
_entity.pdbx_description
1 polymer ?
#
loop_
_entity_poly.entity_id
_entity_poly.type
_entity_poly.pdbx_seq_one_letter_code
_entity_poly.pdbx_strand_id
1 'polypeptide(L)'
;MEPIIQSLKNKIKRDKKRLKFFEISERMISVSITLFNLTVIVMAIYTLAYMFQIRKENLNDNVFSIIFALVFMMIISFVLNIALEIYKQNTRFVEYKKIKNTLYYLSLKYKSKLIDEAELERCIALLWQQLNKRKKIVLFKVLKEHFINKKVHNT
;
A
#
# COMPACT_ATOMS: atom_id res chain seq x y z
N MET A 1 12.46 -15.75 23.84
CA MET A 1 12.28 -14.67 22.82
C MET A 1 13.26 -14.72 21.64
N GLU A 2 14.58 -14.80 21.85
CA GLU A 2 15.57 -14.89 20.76
C GLU A 2 15.32 -16.00 19.72
N PRO A 3 14.97 -17.25 20.10
CA PRO A 3 14.68 -18.30 19.11
C PRO A 3 13.44 -18.01 18.25
N ILE A 4 12.41 -17.37 18.84
CA ILE A 4 11.19 -16.93 18.15
C ILE A 4 11.52 -15.88 17.09
N ILE A 5 12.29 -14.87 17.48
CA ILE A 5 12.75 -13.82 16.56
C ILE A 5 13.61 -14.41 15.45
N GLN A 6 14.46 -15.39 15.76
CA GLN A 6 15.37 -15.99 14.80
C GLN A 6 14.63 -16.88 13.79
N SER A 7 13.62 -17.65 14.24
CA SER A 7 12.75 -18.44 13.36
C SER A 7 11.89 -17.56 12.45
N LEU A 8 11.34 -16.47 12.98
CA LEU A 8 10.63 -15.43 12.23
C LEU A 8 11.55 -14.71 11.24
N LYS A 9 12.77 -14.33 11.66
CA LYS A 9 13.78 -13.68 10.82
C LYS A 9 14.19 -14.58 9.65
N ASN A 10 14.32 -15.88 9.86
CA ASN A 10 14.65 -16.85 8.81
C ASN A 10 13.48 -17.08 7.83
N LYS A 11 12.23 -17.14 8.31
CA LYS A 11 11.03 -17.19 7.45
C LYS A 11 10.89 -15.92 6.62
N ILE A 12 11.16 -14.76 7.23
CA ILE A 12 11.10 -13.47 6.54
C ILE A 12 12.23 -13.29 5.55
N LYS A 13 13.46 -13.74 5.83
CA LYS A 13 14.59 -13.54 4.91
C LYS A 13 14.33 -14.18 3.54
N ARG A 14 13.66 -15.35 3.52
CA ARG A 14 13.17 -16.01 2.31
C ARG A 14 12.08 -15.22 1.60
N ASP A 15 11.09 -14.73 2.33
CA ASP A 15 10.00 -13.95 1.74
C ASP A 15 10.46 -12.55 1.27
N LYS A 16 11.36 -11.90 2.01
CA LYS A 16 11.82 -10.51 1.82
C LYS A 16 12.49 -10.26 0.46
N LYS A 17 13.19 -11.24 -0.10
CA LYS A 17 13.83 -11.09 -1.43
C LYS A 17 12.76 -11.03 -2.54
N ARG A 18 11.77 -11.93 -2.48
CA ARG A 18 10.60 -11.91 -3.39
C ARG A 18 9.72 -10.68 -3.15
N LEU A 19 9.60 -10.25 -1.90
CA LEU A 19 8.75 -9.14 -1.52
C LEU A 19 9.34 -7.77 -1.87
N LYS A 20 10.67 -7.60 -1.75
CA LYS A 20 11.37 -6.39 -2.24
C LYS A 20 11.13 -6.19 -3.73
N PHE A 21 11.21 -7.25 -4.53
CA PHE A 21 10.91 -7.17 -5.95
C PHE A 21 9.45 -6.75 -6.18
N PHE A 22 8.52 -7.36 -5.46
CA PHE A 22 7.09 -6.99 -5.51
C PHE A 22 6.81 -5.54 -5.11
N GLU A 23 7.44 -5.02 -4.05
CA GLU A 23 7.26 -3.63 -3.59
C GLU A 23 7.87 -2.63 -4.58
N ILE A 24 9.03 -2.95 -5.16
CA ILE A 24 9.66 -2.11 -6.19
C ILE A 24 8.82 -2.11 -7.46
N SER A 25 8.37 -3.28 -7.93
CA SER A 25 7.49 -3.39 -9.10
C SER A 25 6.17 -2.65 -8.89
N GLU A 26 5.55 -2.77 -7.71
CA GLU A 26 4.30 -2.04 -7.42
C GLU A 26 4.51 -0.52 -7.39
N ARG A 27 5.62 -0.04 -6.81
CA ARG A 27 5.95 1.38 -6.81
C ARG A 27 6.25 1.88 -8.23
N MET A 28 6.99 1.11 -9.03
CA MET A 28 7.25 1.41 -10.44
C MET A 28 5.95 1.48 -11.22
N ILE A 29 5.05 0.51 -11.05
CA ILE A 29 3.73 0.49 -11.69
C ILE A 29 2.90 1.73 -11.31
N SER A 30 2.87 2.10 -10.03
CA SER A 30 2.13 3.29 -9.58
C SER A 30 2.71 4.58 -10.19
N VAL A 31 4.04 4.72 -10.24
CA VAL A 31 4.71 5.86 -10.91
C VAL A 31 4.44 5.85 -12.43
N SER A 32 4.53 4.70 -13.08
CA SER A 32 4.23 4.55 -14.50
C SER A 32 2.79 4.90 -14.81
N ILE A 33 1.82 4.43 -14.02
CA ILE A 33 0.40 4.80 -14.16
C ILE A 33 0.24 6.31 -14.02
N THR A 34 0.90 6.92 -13.04
CA THR A 34 0.85 8.38 -12.83
C THR A 34 1.42 9.14 -14.04
N LEU A 35 2.56 8.70 -14.59
CA LEU A 35 3.15 9.30 -15.79
C LEU A 35 2.26 9.10 -17.02
N PHE A 36 1.74 7.89 -17.26
CA PHE A 36 0.83 7.61 -18.36
C PHE A 36 -0.43 8.47 -18.28
N ASN A 37 -1.02 8.59 -17.08
CA ASN A 37 -2.18 9.43 -16.87
C ASN A 37 -1.88 10.91 -17.13
N LEU A 38 -0.71 11.41 -16.72
CA LEU A 38 -0.29 12.78 -17.02
C LEU A 38 -0.18 13.00 -18.53
N THR A 39 0.42 12.06 -19.25
CA THR A 39 0.54 12.11 -20.72
C THR A 39 -0.84 12.09 -21.39
N VAL A 40 -1.78 11.27 -20.89
CA VAL A 40 -3.16 11.23 -21.38
C VAL A 40 -3.85 12.58 -21.20
N ILE A 41 -3.64 13.26 -20.08
CA ILE A 41 -4.21 14.60 -19.83
C ILE A 41 -3.64 15.62 -20.82
N VAL A 42 -2.32 15.63 -21.02
CA VAL A 42 -1.67 16.55 -21.97
C VAL A 42 -2.20 16.30 -23.39
N MET A 43 -2.32 15.04 -23.81
CA MET A 43 -2.90 14.68 -25.10
C MET A 43 -4.37 15.07 -25.23
N ALA A 44 -5.16 14.91 -24.17
CA ALA A 44 -6.57 15.27 -24.16
C ALA A 44 -6.77 16.78 -24.27
N ILE A 45 -5.98 17.58 -23.54
CA ILE A 45 -5.99 19.05 -23.62
C ILE A 45 -5.55 19.51 -25.01
N TYR A 46 -4.47 18.92 -25.54
CA TYR A 46 -3.99 19.24 -26.89
C TYR A 46 -5.04 18.93 -27.95
N THR A 47 -5.69 17.77 -27.85
CA THR A 47 -6.75 17.35 -28.78
C THR A 47 -7.96 18.27 -28.70
N LEU A 48 -8.37 18.70 -27.50
CA LEU A 48 -9.42 19.70 -27.32
C LEU A 48 -9.05 21.04 -27.96
N ALA A 49 -7.83 21.54 -27.72
CA ALA A 49 -7.37 22.81 -28.28
C ALA A 49 -7.33 22.76 -29.82
N TYR A 50 -6.80 21.67 -30.38
CA TYR A 50 -6.76 21.44 -31.82
C TYR A 50 -8.17 21.31 -32.43
N MET A 51 -9.07 20.58 -31.76
CA MET A 51 -10.48 20.48 -32.16
C MET A 51 -11.19 21.84 -32.18
N PHE A 52 -10.96 22.70 -31.18
CA PHE A 52 -11.55 24.04 -31.16
C PHE A 52 -11.04 24.93 -32.30
N GLN A 53 -9.79 24.74 -32.71
CA GLN A 53 -9.22 25.45 -33.85
C GLN A 53 -9.85 24.99 -35.17
N ILE A 54 -10.02 23.69 -35.39
CA ILE A 54 -10.65 23.16 -36.61
C ILE A 54 -12.18 23.38 -36.62
N ARG A 55 -12.83 23.48 -35.45
CA ARG A 55 -14.27 23.82 -35.39
C ARG A 55 -14.57 25.18 -36.02
N LYS A 56 -13.62 26.13 -35.96
CA LYS A 56 -13.73 27.40 -36.70
C LYS A 56 -13.70 27.23 -38.23
N GLU A 57 -13.26 26.07 -38.73
CA GLU A 57 -13.12 25.73 -40.15
C GLU A 57 -14.20 24.76 -40.68
N ASN A 58 -15.36 24.63 -40.00
CA ASN A 58 -16.56 23.84 -40.40
C ASN A 58 -16.52 22.30 -40.22
N LEU A 59 -16.16 21.81 -39.03
CA LEU A 59 -16.40 20.41 -38.67
C LEU A 59 -17.86 20.13 -38.24
N ASN A 60 -18.36 18.93 -38.55
CA ASN A 60 -19.69 18.43 -38.21
C ASN A 60 -19.86 18.28 -36.68
N ASP A 61 -20.87 18.93 -36.10
CA ASP A 61 -21.08 19.04 -34.64
C ASP A 61 -21.18 17.68 -33.93
N ASN A 62 -21.68 16.63 -34.60
CA ASN A 62 -21.78 15.28 -34.03
C ASN A 62 -20.41 14.68 -33.69
N VAL A 63 -19.39 14.91 -34.51
CA VAL A 63 -18.03 14.41 -34.28
C VAL A 63 -17.40 15.12 -33.08
N PHE A 64 -17.67 16.42 -32.95
CA PHE A 64 -17.22 17.23 -31.82
C PHE A 64 -17.83 16.73 -30.49
N SER A 65 -19.14 16.48 -30.44
CA SER A 65 -19.80 15.97 -29.23
C SER A 65 -19.27 14.60 -28.79
N ILE A 66 -18.96 13.71 -29.73
CA ILE A 66 -18.39 12.39 -29.42
C ILE A 66 -17.00 12.54 -28.81
N ILE A 67 -16.12 13.36 -29.40
CA ILE A 67 -14.75 13.55 -28.92
C ILE A 67 -14.74 14.28 -27.57
N PHE A 68 -15.62 15.25 -27.39
CA PHE A 68 -15.81 15.90 -26.09
C PHE A 68 -16.21 14.90 -24.99
N ALA A 69 -17.19 14.02 -25.27
CA ALA A 69 -17.61 12.99 -24.32
C ALA A 69 -16.48 12.01 -23.98
N LEU A 70 -15.63 11.67 -24.98
CA LEU A 70 -14.49 10.76 -24.82
C LEU A 70 -13.40 11.38 -23.95
N VAL A 71 -13.07 12.66 -24.16
CA VAL A 71 -12.14 13.41 -23.32
C VAL A 71 -12.68 13.57 -21.89
N PHE A 72 -13.98 13.86 -21.76
CA PHE A 72 -14.63 13.97 -20.45
C PHE A 72 -14.56 12.65 -19.65
N MET A 73 -14.84 11.51 -20.30
CA MET A 73 -14.66 10.17 -19.73
C MET A 73 -13.22 9.90 -19.30
N MET A 74 -12.22 10.32 -20.10
CA MET A 74 -10.80 10.17 -19.73
C MET A 74 -10.45 10.96 -18.47
N ILE A 75 -10.96 12.19 -18.32
CA ILE A 75 -10.74 13.02 -17.13
C ILE A 75 -11.38 12.38 -15.90
N ILE A 76 -12.62 11.87 -16.00
CA ILE A 76 -13.30 11.19 -14.88
C ILE A 76 -12.53 9.93 -14.47
N SER A 77 -12.10 9.13 -15.44
CA SER A 77 -11.30 7.90 -15.19
C SER A 77 -10.01 8.23 -14.43
N PHE A 78 -9.37 9.34 -14.77
CA PHE A 78 -8.19 9.82 -14.05
C PHE A 78 -8.49 10.17 -12.58
N VAL A 79 -9.55 10.94 -12.33
CA VAL A 79 -9.94 11.31 -10.97
C VAL A 79 -10.26 10.07 -10.12
N LEU A 80 -10.99 9.10 -10.70
CA LEU A 80 -11.28 7.82 -10.05
C LEU A 80 -10.02 7.02 -9.72
N ASN A 81 -9.03 7.01 -10.62
CA ASN A 81 -7.75 6.35 -10.39
C ASN A 81 -6.97 6.99 -9.23
N ILE A 82 -6.93 8.32 -9.15
CA ILE A 82 -6.32 9.02 -8.00
C ILE A 82 -7.05 8.65 -6.70
N ALA A 83 -8.39 8.71 -6.71
CA ALA A 83 -9.20 8.37 -5.54
C ALA A 83 -8.95 6.93 -5.06
N LEU A 84 -8.84 5.98 -5.99
CA LEU A 84 -8.51 4.58 -5.69
C LEU A 84 -7.13 4.43 -5.06
N GLU A 85 -6.12 5.16 -5.54
CA GLU A 85 -4.77 5.08 -5.01
C GLU A 85 -4.69 5.67 -3.59
N ILE A 86 -5.37 6.81 -3.35
CA ILE A 86 -5.51 7.40 -2.02
C ILE A 86 -6.24 6.42 -1.07
N TYR A 87 -7.34 5.81 -1.53
CA TYR A 87 -8.10 4.84 -0.74
C TYR A 87 -7.26 3.61 -0.37
N LYS A 88 -6.49 3.07 -1.33
CA LYS A 88 -5.55 1.97 -1.08
C LYS A 88 -4.51 2.35 -0.04
N GLN A 89 -3.96 3.56 -0.13
CA GLN A 89 -2.95 4.03 0.80
C GLN A 89 -3.51 4.23 2.22
N ASN A 90 -4.72 4.79 2.35
CA ASN A 90 -5.37 4.96 3.64
C ASN A 90 -5.74 3.61 4.28
N THR A 91 -6.25 2.67 3.49
CA THR A 91 -6.54 1.30 3.96
C THR A 91 -5.29 0.61 4.50
N ARG A 92 -4.13 0.77 3.83
CA ARG A 92 -2.84 0.26 4.32
C ARG A 92 -2.47 0.84 5.69
N PHE A 93 -2.73 2.12 5.90
CA PHE A 93 -2.43 2.80 7.17
C PHE A 93 -3.33 2.29 8.32
N VAL A 94 -4.63 2.11 8.07
CA VAL A 94 -5.58 1.57 9.05
C VAL A 94 -5.19 0.15 9.46
N GLU A 95 -4.83 -0.71 8.50
CA GLU A 95 -4.38 -2.07 8.79
C GLU A 95 -3.07 -2.09 9.59
N TYR A 96 -2.11 -1.22 9.26
CA TYR A 96 -0.89 -1.06 10.05
C TYR A 96 -1.20 -0.69 11.51
N LYS A 97 -2.12 0.25 11.73
CA LYS A 97 -2.55 0.68 13.07
C LYS A 97 -3.19 -0.48 13.86
N LYS A 98 -4.03 -1.31 13.22
CA LYS A 98 -4.63 -2.50 13.85
C LYS A 98 -3.59 -3.52 14.29
N ILE A 99 -2.62 -3.86 13.44
CA ILE A 99 -1.54 -4.80 13.77
C ILE A 99 -0.69 -4.25 14.93
N LYS A 100 -0.36 -2.95 14.87
CA LYS A 100 0.41 -2.28 15.92
C LYS A 100 -0.31 -2.30 17.27
N ASN A 101 -1.59 -1.94 17.31
CA ASN A 101 -2.37 -1.94 18.55
C ASN A 101 -2.51 -3.35 19.15
N THR A 102 -2.72 -4.36 18.30
CA THR A 102 -2.83 -5.75 18.76
C THR A 102 -1.52 -6.23 19.40
N LEU A 103 -0.39 -5.96 18.76
CA LEU A 103 0.93 -6.28 19.33
C LEU A 103 1.25 -5.49 20.59
N TYR A 104 0.85 -4.23 20.66
CA TYR A 104 1.00 -3.41 21.86
C TYR A 104 0.23 -4.00 23.04
N TYR A 105 -1.03 -4.40 22.81
CA TYR A 105 -1.87 -5.03 23.83
C TYR A 105 -1.30 -6.38 24.31
N LEU A 106 -0.83 -7.22 23.39
CA LEU A 106 -0.13 -8.47 23.73
C LEU A 106 1.16 -8.22 24.54
N SER A 107 1.93 -7.20 24.17
CA SER A 107 3.13 -6.79 24.92
C SER A 107 2.78 -6.33 26.34
N LEU A 108 1.67 -5.61 26.51
CA LEU A 108 1.21 -5.15 27.82
C LEU A 108 0.81 -6.34 28.70
N LYS A 109 0.01 -7.27 28.17
CA LYS A 109 -0.41 -8.49 28.87
C LYS A 109 0.75 -9.36 29.32
N TYR A 110 1.76 -9.51 28.47
CA TYR A 110 2.97 -10.26 28.81
C TYR A 110 3.75 -9.57 29.95
N LYS A 111 3.89 -8.24 29.89
CA LYS A 111 4.59 -7.47 30.95
C LYS A 111 3.86 -7.48 32.27
N SER A 112 2.53 -7.49 32.26
CA SER A 112 1.71 -7.63 33.46
C SER A 112 1.59 -9.07 33.95
N LYS A 113 2.33 -10.03 33.35
CA LYS A 113 2.26 -11.47 33.65
C LYS A 113 0.86 -12.06 33.56
N LEU A 114 -0.02 -11.46 32.75
CA LEU A 114 -1.37 -11.97 32.48
C LEU A 114 -1.37 -13.10 31.45
N ILE A 115 -0.29 -13.22 30.67
CA ILE A 115 -0.04 -14.31 29.73
C ILE A 115 1.41 -14.76 29.89
N ASP A 116 1.66 -16.04 29.68
CA ASP A 116 3.02 -16.60 29.69
C ASP A 116 3.70 -16.48 28.30
N GLU A 117 4.96 -16.92 28.22
CA GLU A 117 5.72 -16.87 26.96
C GLU A 117 5.14 -17.81 25.89
N ALA A 118 4.55 -18.94 26.28
CA ALA A 118 3.96 -19.92 25.38
C ALA A 118 2.65 -19.42 24.74
N GLU A 119 1.81 -18.75 25.53
CA GLU A 119 0.59 -18.08 25.08
C GLU A 119 0.90 -16.90 24.16
N LEU A 120 1.91 -16.10 24.50
CA LEU A 120 2.38 -15.02 23.63
C LEU A 120 2.85 -15.57 22.28
N GLU A 121 3.62 -16.66 22.29
CA GLU A 121 4.10 -17.32 21.07
C GLU A 121 2.94 -17.85 20.23
N ARG A 122 1.95 -18.49 20.86
CA ARG A 122 0.75 -18.98 20.19
C ARG A 122 -0.05 -17.85 19.54
N CYS A 123 -0.25 -16.73 20.24
CA CYS A 123 -0.93 -15.55 19.70
C CYS A 123 -0.19 -14.93 18.51
N ILE A 124 1.15 -14.81 18.59
CA ILE A 124 1.98 -14.30 17.50
C ILE A 124 1.96 -15.26 16.30
N ALA A 125 1.97 -16.57 16.52
CA ALA A 125 1.89 -17.58 15.47
C ALA A 125 0.54 -17.56 14.74
N LEU A 126 -0.56 -17.40 15.47
CA LEU A 126 -1.90 -17.24 14.88
C LEU A 126 -2.01 -15.95 14.06
N LEU A 127 -1.52 -14.83 14.60
CA LEU A 127 -1.39 -13.58 13.85
C LEU A 127 -0.54 -13.80 12.59
N TRP A 128 0.58 -14.52 12.69
CA TRP A 128 1.41 -14.81 11.53
C TRP A 128 0.68 -15.60 10.45
N GLN A 129 -0.14 -16.59 10.83
CA GLN A 129 -0.88 -17.41 9.86
C GLN A 129 -1.97 -16.62 9.14
N GLN A 130 -2.69 -15.75 9.86
CA GLN A 130 -3.78 -14.94 9.29
C GLN A 130 -3.29 -13.75 8.44
N LEU A 131 -2.03 -13.36 8.56
CA LEU A 131 -1.49 -12.21 7.85
C LEU A 131 -0.92 -12.59 6.47
N ASN A 132 -1.32 -11.83 5.45
CA ASN A 132 -0.71 -11.90 4.12
C ASN A 132 0.77 -11.47 4.15
N LYS A 133 1.53 -11.85 3.12
CA LYS A 133 3.00 -11.65 3.06
C LYS A 133 3.45 -10.22 3.37
N ARG A 134 2.72 -9.20 2.91
CA ARG A 134 3.00 -7.78 3.22
C ARG A 134 2.77 -7.44 4.69
N LYS A 135 1.67 -7.93 5.27
CA LYS A 135 1.30 -7.68 6.66
C LYS A 135 2.24 -8.37 7.64
N LYS A 136 2.81 -9.52 7.26
CA LYS A 136 3.89 -10.21 7.99
C LYS A 136 5.14 -9.33 8.18
N ILE A 137 5.48 -8.48 7.22
CA ILE A 137 6.59 -7.53 7.34
C ILE A 137 6.27 -6.45 8.36
N VAL A 138 5.04 -5.91 8.33
CA VAL A 138 4.56 -4.94 9.30
C VAL A 138 4.63 -5.53 10.71
N LEU A 139 4.09 -6.73 10.90
CA LEU A 139 4.13 -7.46 12.16
C LEU A 139 5.57 -7.61 12.68
N PHE A 140 6.51 -8.01 11.82
CA PHE A 140 7.92 -8.15 12.19
C PHE A 140 8.59 -6.82 12.57
N LYS A 141 8.29 -5.75 11.83
CA LYS A 141 8.84 -4.41 12.13
C LYS A 141 8.39 -3.95 13.52
N VAL A 142 7.11 -4.11 13.82
CA VAL A 142 6.53 -3.76 15.13
C VAL A 142 7.06 -4.68 16.23
N LEU A 143 7.20 -6.00 15.98
CA LEU A 143 7.82 -6.93 16.93
C LEU A 143 9.26 -6.52 17.28
N LYS A 144 10.06 -6.14 16.28
CA LYS A 144 11.44 -5.66 16.49
C LYS A 144 11.46 -4.38 17.33
N GLU A 145 10.58 -3.43 17.05
CA GLU A 145 10.49 -2.17 17.78
C GLU A 145 10.09 -2.38 19.25
N HIS A 146 9.10 -3.24 19.53
CA HIS A 146 8.52 -3.38 20.88
C HIS A 146 9.21 -4.42 21.77
N PHE A 147 9.86 -5.45 21.20
CA PHE A 147 10.42 -6.57 21.97
C PHE A 147 11.95 -6.69 21.87
N ILE A 148 12.58 -6.17 20.81
CA ILE A 148 14.05 -6.25 20.65
C ILE A 148 14.73 -4.97 21.13
N ASN A 149 14.20 -3.80 20.77
CA ASN A 149 14.85 -2.52 21.11
C ASN A 149 14.72 -2.13 22.60
N LYS A 150 13.86 -2.79 23.38
CA LYS A 150 13.75 -2.53 24.83
C LYS A 150 14.84 -3.21 25.66
N LYS A 151 15.62 -4.13 25.09
CA LYS A 151 16.77 -4.77 25.79
C LYS A 151 18.00 -3.85 25.91
N VAL A 152 18.03 -2.72 25.21
CA VAL A 152 19.20 -1.81 25.13
C VAL A 152 19.08 -0.58 26.05
N HIS A 153 17.97 -0.42 26.78
CA HIS A 153 17.74 0.74 27.66
C HIS A 153 17.56 0.40 29.14
N ASN A 154 17.75 -0.87 29.52
CA ASN A 154 17.67 -1.33 30.91
C ASN A 154 18.97 -2.00 31.38
N THR A 155 20.12 -1.60 30.82
CA THR A 155 21.46 -1.88 31.36
C THR A 155 22.12 -0.58 31.71
#